data_AF-A0A916Y638-F1
#
_entry.id   AF-A0A916Y638-F1
#
_cell.length_a   1.000
_cell.length_b   1.000
_cell.length_c   1.000
_cell.angle_alpha   90.00
_cell.angle_beta   90.00
_cell.angle_gamma   90.00
#
_symmetry.space_group_name_H-M   'P 1'
#
loop_
_entity.id
_entity.type
_entity.pdbx_description
1 polymer ?
#
loop_
_entity_poly.entity_id
_entity_poly.type
_entity_poly.pdbx_seq_one_letter_code
_entity_poly.pdbx_strand_id
1 'polypeptide(L)'
;MVARGRRAAARRRRRAARRARPQADGWRCIMTARRSLGRRILAGLAGLALLGGIALAPTAEQTDAAWTDAEAGAAEFTAGTALDPLVATGDGCVASGLLGIAPRVEITWHVPDGTAYTIDDVEFGQLNNGLLTPIIDLELLNSITTTGTPDAYTTVITSLALQNLLGGDKVIGMRISDSGWTSPWLVATANWGPLGLAPSCDISTSP
;
A
#
# COMPACT_ATOMS: atom_id res chain seq x y z
N MET A 1 26.71 -39.19 19.80
CA MET A 1 27.27 -37.83 19.91
C MET A 1 26.19 -36.86 19.44
N VAL A 2 25.32 -36.30 20.30
CA VAL A 2 25.47 -35.04 21.09
C VAL A 2 25.81 -33.86 20.15
N ALA A 3 24.96 -32.85 19.91
CA ALA A 3 24.40 -31.92 20.90
C ALA A 3 23.09 -31.21 20.46
N ARG A 4 22.18 -31.02 21.42
CA ARG A 4 21.05 -30.08 21.42
C ARG A 4 21.51 -28.71 21.96
N GLY A 5 21.02 -27.60 21.42
CA GLY A 5 21.09 -26.26 22.05
C GLY A 5 20.03 -25.32 21.46
N ARG A 6 18.86 -25.15 22.07
CA ARG A 6 18.51 -24.12 23.09
C ARG A 6 18.94 -22.70 22.69
N ARG A 7 17.95 -21.84 22.36
CA ARG A 7 17.82 -20.45 22.87
C ARG A 7 16.50 -19.81 22.43
N ALA A 8 15.49 -19.98 23.27
CA ALA A 8 14.38 -19.06 23.41
C ALA A 8 14.72 -18.07 24.53
N ALA A 9 14.52 -16.76 24.33
CA ALA A 9 14.21 -15.73 25.33
C ALA A 9 14.76 -14.35 24.91
N ALA A 10 13.90 -13.44 24.45
CA ALA A 10 14.08 -11.99 24.60
C ALA A 10 12.84 -11.20 24.15
N ARG A 11 11.68 -11.41 24.79
CA ARG A 11 10.54 -10.48 24.72
C ARG A 11 10.24 -10.02 26.14
N ARG A 12 10.72 -8.83 26.53
CA ARG A 12 10.26 -8.08 27.71
C ARG A 12 10.84 -6.66 27.69
N ARG A 13 10.01 -5.69 28.05
CA ARG A 13 10.29 -4.24 28.25
C ARG A 13 10.25 -3.49 26.92
N ARG A 14 9.30 -2.59 26.65
CA ARG A 14 9.08 -1.32 27.38
C ARG A 14 7.64 -0.81 27.17
N ARG A 15 6.81 -0.92 28.21
CA ARG A 15 5.63 -0.07 28.47
C ARG A 15 5.88 0.59 29.81
N ALA A 16 6.06 1.91 29.85
CA ALA A 16 5.81 2.78 31.02
C ALA A 16 6.49 4.14 30.81
N ALA A 17 5.72 5.18 30.52
CA ALA A 17 6.02 6.58 30.88
C ALA A 17 4.80 7.47 30.56
N ARG A 18 3.77 7.40 31.42
CA ARG A 18 2.73 8.44 31.55
C ARG A 18 2.60 8.78 33.04
N ARG A 19 2.33 10.05 33.32
CA ARG A 19 2.14 10.75 34.63
C ARG A 19 3.45 11.36 35.16
N ALA A 20 3.51 12.59 35.68
CA ALA A 20 2.49 13.52 36.17
C ALA A 20 2.99 14.98 36.03
N ARG A 21 2.08 15.95 35.89
CA ARG A 21 2.38 17.39 36.11
C ARG A 21 1.81 17.81 37.47
N PRO A 22 2.56 18.55 38.30
CA PRO A 22 2.09 19.03 39.59
C PRO A 22 1.21 20.27 39.44
N GLN A 23 0.11 20.28 40.19
CA GLN A 23 -0.80 21.39 40.38
C GLN A 23 -0.22 22.27 41.50
N ALA A 24 0.17 23.50 41.15
CA ALA A 24 0.68 24.47 42.10
C ALA A 24 -0.45 25.41 42.53
N ASP A 25 -0.96 25.18 43.73
CA ASP A 25 -1.73 26.15 44.50
C ASP A 25 -0.78 27.20 45.10
N GLY A 26 -1.15 28.48 45.01
CA GLY A 26 -0.23 29.57 45.31
C GLY A 26 -0.89 30.93 45.47
N TRP A 27 -1.74 31.07 46.50
CA TRP A 27 -1.82 32.24 47.39
C TRP A 27 -1.61 33.62 46.75
N ARG A 28 -2.69 34.36 46.50
CA ARG A 28 -2.62 35.83 46.41
C ARG A 28 -3.75 36.53 47.17
N CYS A 29 -3.36 37.01 48.35
CA CYS A 29 -3.70 38.29 48.97
C CYS A 29 -5.07 38.91 48.67
N ILE A 30 -5.97 38.70 49.62
CA ILE A 30 -7.08 39.61 49.95
C ILE A 30 -6.46 40.92 50.46
N MET A 31 -6.33 41.92 49.60
CA MET A 31 -6.16 43.33 50.00
C MET A 31 -6.39 44.23 48.78
N THR A 32 -7.54 44.93 48.73
CA THR A 32 -7.75 46.30 48.16
C THR A 32 -9.24 46.62 47.97
N ALA A 33 -10.07 46.41 48.98
CA ALA A 33 -11.45 46.92 48.99
C ALA A 33 -11.47 48.39 49.46
N ARG A 34 -11.09 49.33 48.59
CA ARG A 34 -11.51 50.76 48.70
C ARG A 34 -11.18 51.67 47.51
N ARG A 35 -10.48 51.20 46.46
CA ARG A 35 -10.27 51.96 45.21
C ARG A 35 -11.21 51.56 44.05
N SER A 36 -12.24 50.74 44.32
CA SER A 36 -13.06 50.11 43.28
C SER A 36 -14.21 50.96 42.75
N LEU A 37 -14.64 52.02 43.43
CA LEU A 37 -15.80 52.81 42.97
C LEU A 37 -15.49 53.59 41.68
N GLY A 38 -14.36 54.29 41.61
CA GLY A 38 -13.97 55.05 40.42
C GLY A 38 -13.72 54.16 39.19
N ARG A 39 -13.15 52.96 39.41
CA ARG A 39 -12.95 51.97 38.34
C ARG A 39 -14.25 51.36 37.83
N ARG A 40 -15.27 51.21 38.68
CA ARG A 40 -16.60 50.73 38.29
C ARG A 40 -17.36 51.77 37.44
N ILE A 41 -17.23 53.05 37.77
CA ILE A 41 -17.85 54.14 36.97
C ILE A 41 -17.17 54.26 35.60
N LEU A 42 -15.84 54.25 35.54
CA LEU A 42 -15.11 54.27 34.28
C LEU A 42 -15.41 53.06 33.40
N ALA A 43 -15.52 51.86 33.98
CA ALA A 43 -15.91 50.66 33.25
C ALA A 43 -17.36 50.75 32.72
N GLY A 44 -18.27 51.36 33.48
CA GLY A 44 -19.65 51.60 33.05
C GLY A 44 -19.74 52.57 31.87
N LEU A 45 -18.99 53.68 31.92
CA LEU A 45 -18.93 54.65 30.83
C LEU A 45 -18.28 54.07 29.56
N ALA A 46 -17.22 53.27 29.71
CA ALA A 46 -16.61 52.57 28.58
C ALA A 46 -17.57 51.56 27.95
N GLY A 47 -18.37 50.86 28.75
CA GLY A 47 -19.41 49.94 28.27
C GLY A 47 -20.54 50.66 27.52
N LEU A 48 -21.01 51.80 28.04
CA LEU A 48 -22.04 52.62 27.38
C LEU A 48 -21.54 53.22 26.06
N ALA A 49 -20.28 53.70 26.02
CA ALA A 49 -19.68 54.20 24.80
C ALA A 49 -19.52 53.10 23.74
N LEU A 50 -19.16 51.88 24.16
CA LEU A 50 -19.07 50.72 23.26
C LEU A 50 -20.44 50.33 22.70
N LEU A 51 -21.48 50.30 23.54
CA LEU A 51 -22.85 49.99 23.10
C LEU A 51 -23.41 51.08 22.18
N GLY A 52 -23.13 52.36 22.46
CA GLY A 52 -23.50 53.47 21.58
C GLY A 52 -22.80 53.40 20.22
N GLY A 53 -21.54 52.97 20.18
CA GLY A 53 -20.80 52.77 18.94
C GLY A 53 -21.38 51.68 18.05
N ILE A 54 -21.91 50.59 18.63
CA ILE A 54 -22.54 49.50 17.87
C ILE A 54 -23.88 49.95 17.24
N ALA A 55 -24.63 50.84 17.92
CA ALA A 55 -25.91 51.34 17.41
C ALA A 55 -25.75 52.33 16.23
N LEU A 56 -24.60 52.99 16.13
CA LEU A 56 -24.26 53.90 15.03
C LEU A 56 -23.50 53.21 13.89
N ALA A 57 -23.13 51.95 14.05
CA ALA A 57 -22.50 51.20 12.98
C ALA A 57 -23.51 51.02 11.84
N PRO A 58 -23.14 51.35 10.59
CA PRO A 58 -24.01 51.09 9.44
C PRO A 58 -24.38 49.60 9.43
N THR A 59 -25.65 49.30 9.18
CA THR A 59 -26.10 47.92 9.01
C THR A 59 -25.29 47.27 7.91
N ALA A 60 -24.61 46.17 8.24
CA ALA A 60 -23.85 45.40 7.25
C ALA A 60 -24.81 45.02 6.11
N GLU A 61 -24.61 45.64 4.94
CA GLU A 61 -25.37 45.25 3.76
C GLU A 61 -24.94 43.83 3.39
N GLN A 62 -25.92 42.93 3.29
CA GLN A 62 -25.68 41.58 2.80
C GLN A 62 -25.25 41.69 1.34
N THR A 63 -23.96 41.57 1.09
CA THR A 63 -23.43 41.37 -0.25
C THR A 63 -23.74 39.92 -0.65
N ASP A 64 -24.86 39.71 -1.35
CA ASP A 64 -25.13 38.44 -2.01
C ASP A 64 -24.11 38.25 -3.14
N ALA A 65 -23.00 37.59 -2.82
CA ALA A 65 -22.04 37.17 -3.82
C ALA A 65 -22.64 35.98 -4.59
N ALA A 66 -23.39 36.28 -5.65
CA ALA A 66 -23.90 35.26 -6.58
C ALA A 66 -22.74 34.79 -7.49
N TRP A 67 -21.99 33.79 -7.03
CA TRP A 67 -21.03 33.05 -7.86
C TRP A 67 -21.77 31.97 -8.64
N THR A 68 -22.46 32.35 -9.71
CA THR A 68 -23.03 31.38 -10.65
C THR A 68 -22.75 31.84 -12.07
N ASP A 69 -21.48 31.77 -12.48
CA ASP A 69 -21.23 31.56 -13.89
C ASP A 69 -21.30 30.06 -14.13
N ALA A 70 -22.31 29.64 -14.90
CA ALA A 70 -22.54 28.23 -15.18
C ALA A 70 -21.63 27.82 -16.34
N GLU A 71 -20.33 27.66 -16.07
CA GLU A 71 -19.42 27.02 -17.02
C GLU A 71 -19.68 25.51 -17.00
N ALA A 72 -20.61 25.07 -17.86
CA ALA A 72 -20.82 23.66 -18.12
C ALA A 72 -19.72 23.13 -19.04
N GLY A 73 -18.63 22.64 -18.45
CA GLY A 73 -17.63 21.85 -19.17
C GLY A 73 -18.11 20.41 -19.34
N ALA A 74 -18.21 19.94 -20.58
CA ALA A 74 -18.37 18.52 -20.88
C ALA A 74 -17.02 17.93 -21.25
N ALA A 75 -16.63 16.84 -20.59
CA ALA A 75 -15.47 16.06 -20.95
C ALA A 75 -15.87 14.58 -20.99
N GLU A 76 -15.34 13.87 -21.98
CA GLU A 76 -15.47 12.42 -22.08
C GLU A 76 -14.18 11.79 -21.56
N PHE A 77 -14.31 10.91 -20.56
CA PHE A 77 -13.20 10.13 -20.04
C PHE A 77 -13.43 8.68 -20.43
N THR A 78 -12.51 8.11 -21.21
CA THR A 78 -12.47 6.66 -21.41
C THR A 78 -11.55 6.07 -20.36
N ALA A 79 -12.06 5.14 -19.56
CA ALA A 79 -11.22 4.35 -18.67
C ALA A 79 -10.30 3.47 -19.54
N GLY A 80 -8.98 3.64 -19.38
CA GLY A 80 -8.02 2.70 -19.96
C GLY A 80 -8.19 1.33 -19.28
N THR A 81 -7.93 0.25 -20.00
CA THR A 81 -7.84 -1.09 -19.42
C THR A 81 -6.43 -1.61 -19.66
N ALA A 82 -5.71 -1.95 -18.60
CA ALA A 82 -4.45 -2.66 -18.74
C ALA A 82 -4.75 -4.05 -19.33
N LEU A 83 -4.05 -4.39 -20.40
CA LEU A 83 -4.17 -5.71 -21.02
C LEU A 83 -3.34 -6.73 -20.23
N ASP A 84 -3.80 -7.99 -20.23
CA ASP A 84 -3.15 -9.07 -19.49
C ASP A 84 -1.87 -9.54 -20.19
N PRO A 85 -0.82 -9.94 -19.46
CA PRO A 85 0.28 -10.71 -20.03
C PRO A 85 -0.25 -11.99 -20.69
N LEU A 86 0.29 -12.31 -21.87
CA LEU A 86 -0.13 -13.47 -22.65
C LEU A 86 0.92 -14.57 -22.60
N VAL A 87 0.48 -15.82 -22.59
CA VAL A 87 1.37 -16.98 -22.68
C VAL A 87 2.01 -17.01 -24.07
N ALA A 88 3.34 -17.14 -24.14
CA ALA A 88 4.04 -17.26 -25.41
C ALA A 88 3.73 -18.62 -26.08
N THR A 89 3.88 -18.71 -27.39
CA THR A 89 3.63 -19.95 -28.13
C THR A 89 4.57 -21.08 -27.66
N GLY A 90 4.01 -22.19 -27.18
CA GLY A 90 4.77 -23.37 -26.74
C GLY A 90 4.37 -23.84 -25.34
N ASP A 91 5.30 -24.51 -24.66
CA ASP A 91 5.15 -24.91 -23.25
C ASP A 91 5.28 -23.66 -22.38
N GLY A 92 4.17 -22.94 -22.19
CA GLY A 92 4.13 -21.66 -21.49
C GLY A 92 4.68 -21.70 -20.07
N CYS A 93 4.63 -22.87 -19.41
CA CYS A 93 5.30 -23.09 -18.14
C CYS A 93 5.97 -24.45 -18.07
N VAL A 94 7.20 -24.47 -17.54
CA VAL A 94 7.98 -25.68 -17.33
C VAL A 94 8.49 -25.68 -15.89
N ALA A 95 8.09 -26.68 -15.11
CA ALA A 95 8.67 -26.96 -13.80
C ALA A 95 9.80 -27.99 -13.93
N SER A 96 10.91 -27.74 -13.24
CA SER A 96 12.10 -28.58 -13.29
C SER A 96 12.82 -28.63 -11.92
N GLY A 97 13.73 -29.58 -11.77
CA GLY A 97 14.44 -29.84 -10.52
C GLY A 97 14.20 -31.27 -10.04
N LEU A 98 15.26 -31.96 -9.63
CA LEU A 98 15.22 -33.36 -9.23
C LEU A 98 15.28 -33.46 -7.72
N LEU A 99 14.38 -34.25 -7.14
CA LEU A 99 14.35 -34.55 -5.71
C LEU A 99 14.19 -33.31 -4.79
N GLY A 100 13.61 -32.23 -5.33
CA GLY A 100 13.50 -30.94 -4.63
C GLY A 100 14.84 -30.21 -4.45
N ILE A 101 15.89 -30.67 -5.11
CA ILE A 101 17.18 -29.99 -5.17
C ILE A 101 17.08 -28.93 -6.29
N ALA A 102 17.23 -27.66 -5.91
CA ALA A 102 17.18 -26.51 -6.81
C ALA A 102 15.93 -26.51 -7.74
N PRO A 103 14.71 -26.46 -7.17
CA PRO A 103 13.50 -26.33 -7.98
C PRO A 103 13.57 -25.06 -8.82
N ARG A 104 13.10 -25.16 -10.06
CA ARG A 104 13.11 -24.08 -11.05
C ARG A 104 11.81 -24.10 -11.84
N VAL A 105 11.10 -22.98 -11.87
CA VAL A 105 9.96 -22.75 -12.77
C VAL A 105 10.42 -21.80 -13.87
N GLU A 106 10.14 -22.15 -15.11
CA GLU A 106 10.32 -21.27 -16.26
C GLU A 106 8.95 -20.95 -16.85
N ILE A 107 8.65 -19.67 -17.02
CA ILE A 107 7.40 -19.16 -17.58
C ILE A 107 7.75 -18.37 -18.83
N THR A 108 7.17 -18.73 -19.97
CA THR A 108 7.35 -18.04 -21.24
C THR A 108 6.09 -17.25 -21.58
N TRP A 109 6.23 -15.94 -21.75
CA TRP A 109 5.11 -15.00 -21.88
C TRP A 109 5.50 -13.82 -22.76
N HIS A 110 4.55 -12.98 -23.14
CA HIS A 110 4.80 -11.76 -23.90
C HIS A 110 3.81 -10.66 -23.48
N VAL A 111 4.17 -9.41 -23.76
CA VAL A 111 3.22 -8.30 -23.63
C VAL A 111 2.30 -8.28 -24.84
N PRO A 112 1.03 -7.87 -24.70
CA PRO A 112 0.11 -7.78 -25.83
C PRO A 112 0.60 -6.84 -26.92
N ASP A 113 0.42 -7.25 -28.17
CA ASP A 113 0.80 -6.45 -29.34
C ASP A 113 0.10 -5.09 -29.36
N GLY A 114 0.80 -4.08 -29.90
CA GLY A 114 0.24 -2.73 -30.04
C GLY A 114 0.16 -1.93 -28.73
N THR A 115 0.75 -2.44 -27.65
CA THR A 115 0.89 -1.71 -26.38
C THR A 115 2.26 -1.05 -26.27
N ALA A 116 2.36 -0.08 -25.37
CA ALA A 116 3.64 0.54 -24.98
C ALA A 116 4.27 -0.15 -23.76
N TYR A 117 3.70 -1.27 -23.30
CA TYR A 117 4.15 -1.95 -22.10
C TYR A 117 5.52 -2.59 -22.30
N THR A 118 6.32 -2.51 -21.25
CA THR A 118 7.66 -3.06 -21.17
C THR A 118 7.75 -3.99 -19.97
N ILE A 119 8.91 -4.63 -19.81
CA ILE A 119 9.20 -5.45 -18.64
C ILE A 119 9.19 -4.66 -17.32
N ASP A 120 9.44 -3.35 -17.38
CA ASP A 120 9.44 -2.49 -16.19
C ASP A 120 8.02 -2.26 -15.64
N ASP A 121 7.00 -2.51 -16.46
CA ASP A 121 5.58 -2.40 -16.10
C ASP A 121 5.03 -3.73 -15.52
N VAL A 122 5.86 -4.77 -15.41
CA VAL A 122 5.44 -6.09 -14.94
C VAL A 122 5.68 -6.26 -13.45
N GLU A 123 4.61 -6.58 -12.74
CA GLU A 123 4.62 -6.94 -11.32
C GLU A 123 4.54 -8.45 -11.15
N PHE A 124 5.40 -8.99 -10.29
CA PHE A 124 5.34 -10.39 -9.86
C PHE A 124 4.57 -10.51 -8.55
N GLY A 125 3.78 -11.58 -8.43
CA GLY A 125 2.95 -11.87 -7.27
C GLY A 125 3.18 -13.30 -6.77
N GLN A 126 2.89 -13.52 -5.49
CA GLN A 126 2.83 -14.87 -4.92
C GLN A 126 1.52 -15.04 -4.16
N LEU A 127 1.02 -16.27 -4.12
CA LEU A 127 -0.16 -16.59 -3.34
C LEU A 127 0.17 -16.58 -1.85
N ASN A 128 -0.49 -15.70 -1.10
CA ASN A 128 -0.36 -15.58 0.34
C ASN A 128 -1.75 -15.65 0.98
N ASN A 129 -2.01 -16.69 1.78
CA ASN A 129 -3.30 -16.93 2.42
C ASN A 129 -4.50 -16.95 1.44
N GLY A 130 -4.31 -17.47 0.23
CA GLY A 130 -5.35 -17.57 -0.79
C GLY A 130 -5.57 -16.31 -1.62
N LEU A 131 -4.74 -15.27 -1.46
CA LEU A 131 -4.76 -14.06 -2.27
C LEU A 131 -3.41 -13.86 -2.98
N LEU A 132 -3.44 -13.55 -4.27
CA LEU A 132 -2.24 -13.13 -5.00
C LEU A 132 -1.88 -11.70 -4.61
N THR A 133 -0.72 -11.54 -4.00
CA THR A 133 -0.20 -10.24 -3.57
C THR A 133 1.13 -9.94 -4.27
N PRO A 134 1.38 -8.69 -4.68
CA PRO A 134 2.66 -8.29 -5.25
C PRO A 134 3.83 -8.64 -4.32
N ILE A 135 4.90 -9.13 -4.91
CA ILE A 135 6.14 -9.42 -4.20
C ILE A 135 6.89 -8.10 -4.01
N ILE A 136 6.91 -7.61 -2.77
CA ILE A 136 7.67 -6.42 -2.36
C ILE A 136 9.00 -6.76 -1.68
N ASP A 137 9.23 -8.05 -1.41
CA ASP A 137 10.43 -8.52 -0.75
C ASP A 137 11.58 -8.66 -1.75
N LEU A 138 12.68 -7.94 -1.51
CA LEU A 138 13.83 -7.91 -2.40
C LEU A 138 14.55 -9.27 -2.49
N GLU A 139 14.58 -10.06 -1.42
CA GLU A 139 15.22 -11.38 -1.46
C GLU A 139 14.42 -12.33 -2.35
N LEU A 140 13.09 -12.23 -2.28
CA LEU A 140 12.19 -12.99 -3.11
C LEU A 140 12.26 -12.56 -4.58
N LEU A 141 12.30 -11.25 -4.85
CA LEU A 141 12.50 -10.72 -6.21
C LEU A 141 13.84 -11.13 -6.81
N ASN A 142 14.92 -11.17 -6.02
CA ASN A 142 16.24 -11.62 -6.49
C ASN A 142 16.26 -13.09 -6.94
N SER A 143 15.23 -13.88 -6.60
CA SER A 143 15.08 -15.26 -7.05
C SER A 143 14.29 -15.41 -8.35
N ILE A 144 13.83 -14.28 -8.90
CA ILE A 144 13.09 -14.16 -10.15
C ILE A 144 14.01 -13.43 -11.14
N THR A 145 14.24 -14.02 -12.30
CA THR A 145 15.03 -13.39 -13.36
C THR A 145 14.25 -13.49 -14.65
N THR A 146 14.05 -12.35 -15.32
CA THR A 146 13.35 -12.31 -16.59
C THR A 146 14.30 -11.81 -17.68
N THR A 147 14.32 -12.50 -18.81
CA THR A 147 15.12 -12.16 -19.98
C THR A 147 14.25 -12.25 -21.23
N GLY A 148 14.68 -11.64 -22.35
CA GLY A 148 13.96 -11.71 -23.62
C GLY A 148 13.61 -10.33 -24.19
N THR A 149 12.61 -10.31 -25.08
CA THR A 149 12.09 -9.11 -25.75
C THR A 149 10.58 -9.00 -25.51
N PRO A 150 9.95 -7.84 -25.82
CA PRO A 150 8.50 -7.69 -25.69
C PRO A 150 7.67 -8.81 -26.33
N ASP A 151 8.15 -9.36 -27.45
CA ASP A 151 7.50 -10.47 -28.18
C ASP A 151 7.62 -11.83 -27.48
N ALA A 152 8.62 -12.00 -26.60
CA ALA A 152 8.89 -13.25 -25.88
C ALA A 152 9.84 -13.00 -24.70
N TYR A 153 9.27 -12.96 -23.51
CA TYR A 153 9.96 -12.99 -22.23
C TYR A 153 9.98 -14.39 -21.63
N THR A 154 11.09 -14.71 -20.98
CA THR A 154 11.25 -15.91 -20.18
C THR A 154 11.55 -15.49 -18.75
N THR A 155 10.64 -15.80 -17.83
CA THR A 155 10.82 -15.61 -16.40
C THR A 155 11.24 -16.92 -15.76
N VAL A 156 12.37 -16.90 -15.05
CA VAL A 156 12.92 -18.02 -14.31
C VAL A 156 12.79 -17.74 -12.82
N ILE A 157 12.09 -18.61 -12.11
CA ILE A 157 11.86 -18.52 -10.66
C ILE A 157 12.61 -19.68 -9.99
N THR A 158 13.39 -19.36 -8.96
CA THR A 158 14.30 -20.31 -8.31
C THR A 158 13.98 -20.52 -6.83
N SER A 159 14.81 -21.34 -6.17
CA SER A 159 14.56 -22.02 -4.89
C SER A 159 14.12 -21.14 -3.71
N LEU A 160 14.47 -19.85 -3.64
CA LEU A 160 14.05 -18.98 -2.54
C LEU A 160 12.55 -18.66 -2.61
N ALA A 161 12.00 -18.41 -3.81
CA ALA A 161 10.56 -18.26 -4.00
C ALA A 161 9.79 -19.57 -3.91
N LEU A 162 10.49 -20.67 -4.18
CA LEU A 162 9.94 -22.00 -4.18
C LEU A 162 10.17 -22.74 -2.85
N GLN A 163 10.45 -22.03 -1.75
CA GLN A 163 10.60 -22.64 -0.44
C GLN A 163 9.31 -23.33 0.01
N ASN A 164 9.44 -24.50 0.65
CA ASN A 164 8.33 -25.37 1.10
C ASN A 164 7.52 -26.03 -0.02
N LEU A 165 8.11 -26.18 -1.21
CA LEU A 165 7.46 -26.81 -2.35
C LEU A 165 7.54 -28.36 -2.34
N LEU A 166 8.34 -28.94 -1.45
CA LEU A 166 8.43 -30.40 -1.30
C LEU A 166 7.08 -30.99 -0.86
N GLY A 167 6.36 -31.60 -1.79
CA GLY A 167 5.05 -32.21 -1.57
C GLY A 167 3.89 -31.21 -1.57
N GLY A 168 4.05 -30.07 -2.23
CA GLY A 168 3.01 -29.06 -2.35
C GLY A 168 3.03 -28.34 -3.69
N ASP A 169 2.15 -27.36 -3.81
CA ASP A 169 1.99 -26.46 -4.94
C ASP A 169 2.54 -25.06 -4.60
N LYS A 170 3.02 -24.37 -5.63
CA LYS A 170 3.34 -22.94 -5.58
C LYS A 170 2.62 -22.23 -6.70
N VAL A 171 2.00 -21.12 -6.33
CA VAL A 171 1.26 -20.27 -7.23
C VAL A 171 1.97 -18.93 -7.31
N ILE A 172 2.46 -18.62 -8.51
CA ILE A 172 3.14 -17.37 -8.84
C ILE A 172 2.26 -16.64 -9.84
N GLY A 173 2.07 -15.35 -9.62
CA GLY A 173 1.30 -14.47 -10.50
C GLY A 173 2.21 -13.48 -11.19
N MET A 174 1.76 -13.02 -12.36
CA MET A 174 2.34 -11.88 -13.06
C MET A 174 1.23 -10.99 -13.58
N ARG A 175 1.42 -9.68 -13.56
CA ARG A 175 0.45 -8.73 -14.12
C ARG A 175 1.16 -7.49 -14.65
N ILE A 176 0.48 -6.73 -15.50
CA ILE A 176 0.94 -5.42 -15.94
C ILE A 176 0.34 -4.34 -15.02
N SER A 177 1.16 -3.36 -14.64
CA SER A 177 0.83 -2.24 -13.77
C SER A 177 1.41 -0.96 -14.37
N ASP A 178 0.56 -0.10 -14.93
CA ASP A 178 0.96 1.17 -15.53
C ASP A 178 0.01 2.29 -15.10
N SER A 179 0.56 3.38 -14.60
CA SER A 179 -0.16 4.63 -14.33
C SER A 179 -1.41 4.45 -13.45
N GLY A 180 -1.40 3.46 -12.55
CA GLY A 180 -2.50 3.14 -11.64
C GLY A 180 -3.51 2.12 -12.17
N TRP A 181 -3.37 1.68 -13.43
CA TRP A 181 -4.12 0.55 -13.98
C TRP A 181 -3.39 -0.75 -13.75
N THR A 182 -4.10 -1.78 -13.33
CA THR A 182 -3.54 -3.12 -13.16
C THR A 182 -4.35 -4.13 -13.93
N SER A 183 -3.67 -5.00 -14.66
CA SER A 183 -4.31 -6.14 -15.33
C SER A 183 -4.68 -7.24 -14.30
N PRO A 184 -5.64 -8.11 -14.63
CA PRO A 184 -5.72 -9.46 -14.07
C PRO A 184 -4.38 -10.19 -13.99
N TRP A 185 -4.31 -11.20 -13.13
CA TRP A 185 -3.10 -11.99 -12.92
C TRP A 185 -3.01 -13.13 -13.95
N LEU A 186 -1.88 -13.23 -14.65
CA LEU A 186 -1.43 -14.46 -15.29
C LEU A 186 -0.81 -15.34 -14.20
N VAL A 187 -1.42 -16.50 -13.96
CA VAL A 187 -1.10 -17.38 -12.83
C VAL A 187 -0.43 -18.65 -13.32
N ALA A 188 0.78 -18.90 -12.81
CA ALA A 188 1.48 -20.16 -12.98
C ALA A 188 1.40 -20.98 -11.67
N THR A 189 0.81 -22.16 -11.76
CA THR A 189 0.72 -23.12 -10.66
C THR A 189 1.69 -24.26 -10.92
N ALA A 190 2.75 -24.29 -10.13
CA ALA A 190 3.78 -25.31 -10.23
C ALA A 190 3.63 -26.32 -9.08
N ASN A 191 3.57 -27.61 -9.41
CA ASN A 191 3.37 -28.70 -8.47
C ASN A 191 4.57 -29.65 -8.48
N TRP A 192 5.00 -30.05 -7.27
CA TRP A 192 5.99 -31.09 -7.09
C TRP A 192 5.39 -32.19 -6.22
N GLY A 193 5.42 -33.40 -6.75
CA GLY A 193 5.06 -34.58 -6.00
C GLY A 193 5.96 -34.81 -4.79
N PRO A 194 5.66 -35.83 -3.98
CA PRO A 194 6.46 -36.20 -2.83
C PRO A 194 7.93 -36.34 -3.19
N LEU A 195 8.81 -35.79 -2.36
CA LEU A 195 10.25 -35.75 -2.58
C LEU A 195 10.65 -35.00 -3.85
N GLY A 196 9.81 -34.13 -4.42
CA GLY A 196 10.17 -33.37 -5.62
C GLY A 196 10.16 -34.19 -6.92
N LEU A 197 9.39 -35.28 -6.96
CA LEU A 197 9.18 -36.10 -8.15
C LEU A 197 8.05 -35.53 -9.01
N ALA A 198 8.08 -35.83 -10.32
CA ALA A 198 7.06 -35.45 -11.29
C ALA A 198 6.68 -33.95 -11.24
N PRO A 199 7.64 -33.03 -11.48
CA PRO A 199 7.32 -31.62 -11.56
C PRO A 199 6.32 -31.37 -12.69
N SER A 200 5.31 -30.55 -12.42
CA SER A 200 4.35 -30.07 -13.40
C SER A 200 4.11 -28.58 -13.22
N CYS A 201 3.75 -27.88 -14.29
CA CYS A 201 3.36 -26.50 -14.22
C CYS A 201 2.22 -26.22 -15.19
N ASP A 202 1.19 -25.55 -14.69
CA ASP A 202 0.03 -25.13 -15.46
C ASP A 202 -0.10 -23.61 -15.40
N ILE A 203 -0.52 -23.00 -16.51
CA ILE A 203 -0.85 -21.57 -16.58
C ILE A 203 -2.35 -21.38 -16.71
N SER A 204 -2.87 -20.40 -15.98
CA SER A 204 -4.24 -19.90 -16.10
C SER A 204 -4.27 -18.38 -15.93
N THR A 205 -5.38 -17.76 -16.33
CA THR A 205 -5.65 -16.35 -16.02
C THR A 205 -6.63 -16.28 -14.85
N SER A 206 -6.29 -15.55 -13.79
CA SER A 206 -7.22 -15.26 -12.69
C SER A 206 -7.71 -13.82 -12.79
N PRO A 207 -9.03 -13.58 -12.62
CA PRO A 207 -9.54 -12.23 -12.45
C PRO A 207 -8.99 -11.56 -11.18
#